data_AF-A0AAU6FUU5-F1
#
_entry.id   AF-A0AAU6FUU5-F1
#
_cell.length_a   1.000
_cell.length_b   1.000
_cell.length_c   1.000
_cell.angle_alpha   90.00
_cell.angle_beta   90.00
_cell.angle_gamma   90.00
#
_symmetry.space_group_name_H-M   'P 1'
#
loop_
_entity.id
_entity.type
_entity.pdbx_description
1 polymer ?
#
loop_
_entity_poly.entity_id
_entity_poly.type
_entity_poly.pdbx_seq_one_letter_code
_entity_poly.pdbx_strand_id
1 'polypeptide(L)'
;MTHPTHEPDRSDPRPPVAEDGPPTPFARLHHLAAPLLLPNAWDHASAAALAGQGFAAVGTTSLGVAAAAGLPDGAAAAAGATVDLARRLGEERFLFTVDAEGGFSDDVAEVAELARTLYEAGAAGINLEDGRPDGTLAPMELHAAKIAACKEAAPALFVNARTDTYWSARQEEQTATRLGCYEQAGADGVFVPGLTDPDGIAGLISDLAVPLNILYTPAGPTLHELAELGVRRVSLGSLLYRAALTAAVDTAVAIRDGRHADRGVLSYAEVQALAGTAEDSGTRPQGR
;
A
#
# COMPACT_ATOMS: atom_id res chain seq x y z
N MET A 1 -64.23 8.97 -7.31
CA MET A 1 -63.18 8.87 -8.33
C MET A 1 -61.87 8.66 -7.57
N THR A 2 -61.44 7.40 -7.48
CA THR A 2 -60.30 6.93 -6.69
C THR A 2 -59.04 7.00 -7.55
N HIS A 3 -58.02 7.73 -7.09
CA HIS A 3 -56.70 7.72 -7.71
C HIS A 3 -55.96 6.43 -7.37
N PRO A 4 -55.31 5.74 -8.34
CA PRO A 4 -54.50 4.58 -8.05
C PRO A 4 -53.10 4.99 -7.59
N THR A 5 -52.64 4.38 -6.50
CA THR A 5 -51.26 4.40 -6.01
C THR A 5 -50.37 3.58 -6.94
N HIS A 6 -49.27 4.17 -7.41
CA HIS A 6 -48.25 3.50 -8.20
C HIS A 6 -47.20 2.91 -7.24
N GLU A 7 -47.21 1.59 -7.04
CA GLU A 7 -46.13 0.87 -6.38
C GLU A 7 -44.94 0.76 -7.35
N PRO A 8 -43.70 1.05 -6.91
CA PRO A 8 -42.52 0.82 -7.73
C PRO A 8 -42.19 -0.67 -7.77
N ASP A 9 -42.15 -1.19 -8.99
CA ASP A 9 -41.72 -2.53 -9.36
C ASP A 9 -40.28 -2.80 -8.86
N ARG A 10 -40.14 -3.72 -7.90
CA ARG A 10 -38.84 -4.18 -7.34
C ARG A 10 -38.31 -5.42 -8.06
N SER A 11 -38.39 -5.45 -9.39
CA SER A 11 -37.85 -6.56 -10.18
C SER A 11 -36.82 -6.10 -11.21
N ASP A 12 -35.78 -5.39 -10.75
CA ASP A 12 -34.54 -5.31 -11.52
C ASP A 12 -33.54 -6.33 -10.97
N PRO A 13 -33.23 -7.42 -11.71
CA PRO A 13 -32.23 -8.38 -11.27
C PRO A 13 -30.86 -7.69 -11.24
N ARG A 14 -30.24 -7.71 -10.05
CA ARG A 14 -28.84 -7.33 -9.84
C ARG A 14 -27.97 -7.94 -10.96
N PRO A 15 -27.10 -7.18 -11.62
CA PRO A 15 -26.21 -7.76 -12.64
C PRO A 15 -25.39 -8.90 -12.00
N PRO A 16 -25.11 -9.97 -12.76
CA PRO A 16 -24.37 -11.11 -12.23
C PRO A 16 -23.00 -10.63 -11.75
N VAL A 17 -22.68 -10.94 -10.50
CA VAL A 17 -21.33 -10.85 -9.95
C VAL A 17 -20.43 -11.63 -10.91
N ALA A 18 -19.37 -10.99 -11.41
CA ALA A 18 -18.39 -11.66 -12.26
C ALA A 18 -17.94 -12.96 -11.57
N GLU A 19 -17.87 -14.07 -12.31
CA GLU A 19 -17.48 -15.36 -11.73
C GLU A 19 -16.07 -15.25 -11.13
N ASP A 20 -15.99 -15.27 -9.80
CA ASP A 20 -14.74 -15.12 -9.05
C ASP A 20 -13.85 -16.35 -9.24
N GLY A 21 -12.78 -16.17 -10.01
CA GLY A 21 -11.62 -17.04 -9.93
C GLY A 21 -11.05 -17.07 -8.49
N PRO A 22 -10.23 -18.07 -8.14
CA PRO A 22 -9.65 -18.13 -6.80
C PRO A 22 -8.86 -16.84 -6.48
N PRO A 23 -8.96 -16.31 -5.26
CA PRO A 23 -8.30 -15.06 -4.88
C PRO A 23 -6.78 -15.15 -5.12
N THR A 24 -6.19 -14.04 -5.60
CA THR A 24 -4.75 -13.96 -5.89
C THR A 24 -3.91 -14.24 -4.63
N PRO A 25 -2.63 -14.64 -4.77
CA PRO A 25 -1.77 -14.86 -3.61
C PRO A 25 -1.73 -13.68 -2.62
N PHE A 26 -1.69 -12.46 -3.13
CA PHE A 26 -1.68 -11.25 -2.30
C PHE A 26 -3.04 -10.97 -1.65
N ALA A 27 -4.15 -11.16 -2.35
CA ALA A 27 -5.49 -11.04 -1.76
C ALA A 27 -5.67 -12.01 -0.57
N ARG A 28 -5.20 -13.26 -0.70
CA ARG A 28 -5.29 -14.26 0.39
C ARG A 28 -4.58 -13.83 1.67
N LEU A 29 -3.51 -13.03 1.60
CA LEU A 29 -2.80 -12.55 2.78
C LEU A 29 -3.69 -11.68 3.69
N HIS A 30 -4.70 -11.01 3.12
CA HIS A 30 -5.62 -10.12 3.84
C HIS A 30 -6.75 -10.87 4.57
N HIS A 31 -6.87 -12.18 4.35
CA HIS A 31 -7.90 -13.02 4.97
C HIS A 31 -7.32 -14.06 5.93
N LEU A 32 -6.04 -13.95 6.28
CA LEU A 32 -5.41 -14.76 7.32
C LEU A 32 -5.91 -14.34 8.71
N ALA A 33 -5.70 -15.22 9.70
CA ALA A 33 -6.09 -14.95 11.08
C ALA A 33 -5.33 -13.76 11.71
N ALA A 34 -4.05 -13.60 11.35
CA ALA A 34 -3.24 -12.45 11.75
C ALA A 34 -3.25 -11.40 10.62
N PRO A 35 -3.20 -10.10 10.95
CA PRO A 35 -3.07 -9.05 9.93
C PRO A 35 -1.78 -9.21 9.14
N LEU A 36 -1.84 -8.82 7.86
CA LEU A 36 -0.65 -8.64 7.04
C LEU A 36 0.15 -7.44 7.55
N LEU A 37 1.26 -7.69 8.23
CA LEU A 37 2.28 -6.67 8.49
C LEU A 37 3.07 -6.43 7.19
N LEU A 38 2.92 -5.24 6.62
CA LEU A 38 3.50 -4.86 5.34
C LEU A 38 4.60 -3.81 5.56
N PRO A 39 5.89 -4.19 5.59
CA PRO A 39 6.97 -3.22 5.60
C PRO A 39 7.08 -2.53 4.24
N ASN A 40 7.60 -1.31 4.22
CA ASN A 40 7.68 -0.51 3.02
C ASN A 40 9.14 -0.21 2.63
N ALA A 41 9.47 -0.49 1.38
CA ALA A 41 10.77 -0.29 0.75
C ALA A 41 10.78 0.94 -0.17
N TRP A 42 11.96 1.45 -0.48
CA TRP A 42 12.18 2.59 -1.39
C TRP A 42 13.18 2.28 -2.50
N ASP A 43 13.86 1.14 -2.43
CA ASP A 43 14.79 0.62 -3.42
C ASP A 43 14.78 -0.92 -3.41
N HIS A 44 15.56 -1.53 -4.31
CA HIS A 44 15.68 -3.00 -4.38
C HIS A 44 16.30 -3.59 -3.12
N ALA A 45 17.40 -3.01 -2.61
CA ALA A 45 18.13 -3.57 -1.47
C ALA A 45 17.27 -3.62 -0.20
N SER A 46 16.49 -2.57 0.08
CA SER A 46 15.55 -2.55 1.20
C SER A 46 14.43 -3.58 1.02
N ALA A 47 13.88 -3.73 -0.19
CA ALA A 47 12.85 -4.74 -0.46
C ALA A 47 13.39 -6.17 -0.31
N ALA A 48 14.57 -6.46 -0.88
CA ALA A 48 15.23 -7.76 -0.78
C ALA A 48 15.61 -8.10 0.67
N ALA A 49 16.12 -7.13 1.44
CA ALA A 49 16.44 -7.32 2.85
C ALA A 49 15.20 -7.65 3.69
N LEU A 50 14.08 -6.95 3.43
CA LEU A 50 12.80 -7.25 4.08
C LEU A 50 12.28 -8.63 3.69
N ALA A 51 12.23 -8.95 2.40
CA ALA A 51 11.82 -10.28 1.94
C ALA A 51 12.69 -11.40 2.53
N GLY A 52 14.01 -11.18 2.67
CA GLY A 52 14.96 -12.10 3.29
C GLY A 52 14.69 -12.37 4.78
N GLN A 53 13.97 -11.48 5.48
CA GLN A 53 13.50 -11.70 6.85
C GLN A 53 12.16 -12.46 6.91
N GLY A 54 11.60 -12.87 5.76
CA GLY A 54 10.39 -13.69 5.69
C GLY A 54 9.08 -12.92 5.74
N PHE A 55 9.09 -11.59 5.51
CA PHE A 55 7.86 -10.84 5.33
C PHE A 55 7.11 -11.35 4.09
N ALA A 56 5.80 -11.61 4.24
CA ALA A 56 4.98 -12.24 3.20
C ALA A 56 4.79 -11.38 1.94
N ALA A 57 4.89 -10.06 2.10
CA ALA A 57 4.87 -9.08 1.01
C ALA A 57 5.61 -7.80 1.44
N VAL A 58 5.97 -6.96 0.47
CA VAL A 58 6.61 -5.66 0.67
C VAL A 58 5.79 -4.56 -0.02
N GLY A 59 5.53 -3.45 0.65
CA GLY A 59 4.98 -2.24 0.01
C GLY A 59 6.11 -1.34 -0.52
N THR A 60 5.86 -0.48 -1.49
CA THR A 60 6.72 0.70 -1.71
C THR A 60 6.24 1.87 -0.85
N THR A 61 7.03 2.94 -0.73
CA THR A 61 6.61 4.20 -0.10
C THR A 61 6.95 5.38 -1.02
N SER A 62 5.96 6.19 -1.39
CA SER A 62 6.16 7.34 -2.29
C SER A 62 7.25 8.29 -1.78
N LEU A 63 7.21 8.66 -0.49
CA LEU A 63 8.21 9.55 0.13
C LEU A 63 9.63 9.02 -0.03
N GLY A 64 9.86 7.73 0.23
CA GLY A 64 11.20 7.15 0.12
C GLY A 64 11.70 7.12 -1.32
N VAL A 65 10.83 6.74 -2.27
CA VAL A 65 11.15 6.69 -3.70
C VAL A 65 11.45 8.08 -4.25
N ALA A 66 10.58 9.06 -3.96
CA ALA A 66 10.76 10.44 -4.40
C ALA A 66 12.02 11.07 -3.80
N ALA A 67 12.22 10.93 -2.48
CA ALA A 67 13.38 11.50 -1.82
C ALA A 67 14.71 10.89 -2.30
N ALA A 68 14.75 9.57 -2.55
CA ALA A 68 15.92 8.91 -3.12
C ALA A 68 16.25 9.39 -4.54
N ALA A 69 15.22 9.81 -5.30
CA ALA A 69 15.36 10.43 -6.62
C ALA A 69 15.64 11.95 -6.58
N GLY A 70 15.67 12.57 -5.39
CA GLY A 70 15.83 14.02 -5.24
C GLY A 70 14.58 14.82 -5.65
N LEU A 71 13.40 14.20 -5.59
CA LEU A 71 12.12 14.77 -5.99
C LEU A 71 11.23 15.02 -4.75
N PRO A 72 10.32 16.02 -4.80
CA PRO A 72 9.30 16.15 -3.78
C PRO A 72 8.30 14.99 -3.85
N ASP A 73 7.86 14.52 -2.68
CA ASP A 73 6.76 13.56 -2.53
C ASP A 73 5.42 14.22 -2.86
N GLY A 74 4.43 13.42 -3.28
CA GLY A 74 3.12 13.94 -3.72
C GLY A 74 3.14 14.53 -5.13
N ALA A 75 4.25 14.45 -5.86
CA ALA A 75 4.38 15.09 -7.17
C ALA A 75 4.39 14.05 -8.29
N ALA A 76 3.69 14.36 -9.39
CA ALA A 76 3.71 13.57 -10.63
C ALA A 76 5.13 13.32 -11.17
N ALA A 77 6.11 14.13 -10.77
CA ALA A 77 7.52 13.94 -11.12
C ALA A 77 8.09 12.58 -10.67
N ALA A 78 7.56 11.99 -9.59
CA ALA A 78 8.04 10.71 -9.06
C ALA A 78 7.54 9.49 -9.85
N ALA A 79 6.57 9.65 -10.76
CA ALA A 79 5.94 8.54 -11.50
C ALA A 79 6.97 7.63 -12.20
N GLY A 80 7.97 8.22 -12.86
CA GLY A 80 9.04 7.47 -13.52
C GLY A 80 9.88 6.63 -12.55
N ALA A 81 10.26 7.22 -11.41
CA ALA A 81 11.02 6.51 -10.37
C ALA A 81 10.23 5.35 -9.76
N THR A 82 8.92 5.54 -9.56
CA THR A 82 8.00 4.50 -9.06
C THR A 82 7.88 3.33 -10.01
N VAL A 83 7.68 3.60 -11.31
CA VAL A 83 7.60 2.54 -12.33
C VAL A 83 8.95 1.81 -12.48
N ASP A 84 10.06 2.53 -12.46
CA ASP A 84 11.39 1.91 -12.55
C ASP A 84 11.72 1.05 -11.33
N LEU A 85 11.28 1.44 -10.13
CA LEU A 85 11.38 0.58 -8.96
C LEU A 85 10.50 -0.67 -9.12
N ALA A 86 9.25 -0.53 -9.55
CA ALA A 86 8.36 -1.67 -9.76
C ALA A 86 8.96 -2.70 -10.73
N ARG A 87 9.56 -2.25 -11.84
CA ARG A 87 10.26 -3.13 -12.79
C ARG A 87 11.41 -3.90 -12.15
N ARG A 88 12.23 -3.23 -11.33
CA ARG A 88 13.33 -3.87 -10.59
C ARG A 88 12.84 -4.90 -9.58
N LEU A 89 11.75 -4.61 -8.87
CA LEU A 89 11.15 -5.56 -7.92
C LEU A 89 10.44 -6.72 -8.62
N GLY A 90 9.94 -6.52 -9.84
CA GLY A 90 9.32 -7.55 -10.67
C GLY A 90 10.22 -8.72 -11.06
N GLU A 91 11.54 -8.55 -10.97
CA GLU A 91 12.54 -9.60 -11.21
C GLU A 91 12.64 -10.59 -10.03
N GLU A 92 12.03 -10.26 -8.89
CA GLU A 92 12.08 -11.02 -7.65
C GLU A 92 10.89 -11.98 -7.46
N ARG A 93 11.00 -12.89 -6.49
CA ARG A 93 9.95 -13.91 -6.21
C ARG A 93 8.97 -13.52 -5.11
N PHE A 94 9.22 -12.45 -4.37
CA PHE A 94 8.35 -12.00 -3.31
C PHE A 94 7.21 -11.14 -3.85
N LEU A 95 6.09 -11.09 -3.12
CA LEU A 95 4.96 -10.24 -3.49
C LEU A 95 5.26 -8.79 -3.11
N PHE A 96 4.92 -7.86 -3.99
CA PHE A 96 5.00 -6.44 -3.67
C PHE A 96 3.76 -5.65 -4.11
N THR A 97 3.49 -4.55 -3.42
CA THR A 97 2.42 -3.59 -3.76
C THR A 97 3.01 -2.20 -3.88
N VAL A 98 2.54 -1.42 -4.85
CA VAL A 98 3.14 -0.12 -5.17
C VAL A 98 2.29 1.01 -4.60
N ASP A 99 2.92 1.93 -3.88
CA ASP A 99 2.37 3.24 -3.53
C ASP A 99 2.45 4.16 -4.75
N ALA A 100 1.28 4.45 -5.34
CA ALA A 100 1.15 5.22 -6.58
C ALA A 100 0.50 6.59 -6.36
N GLU A 101 0.42 7.06 -5.10
CA GLU A 101 -0.24 8.32 -4.74
C GLU A 101 -1.65 8.41 -5.36
N GLY A 102 -2.05 9.56 -5.91
CA GLY A 102 -3.32 9.72 -6.63
C GLY A 102 -3.32 9.17 -8.06
N GLY A 103 -2.32 8.35 -8.43
CA GLY A 103 -2.08 7.82 -9.77
C GLY A 103 -1.27 8.75 -10.67
N PHE A 104 -0.67 9.80 -10.11
CA PHE A 104 0.12 10.84 -10.81
C PHE A 104 -0.63 11.62 -11.91
N SER A 105 -1.94 11.43 -12.05
CA SER A 105 -2.81 12.13 -13.01
C SER A 105 -4.24 12.23 -12.48
N ASP A 106 -4.98 13.24 -12.94
CA ASP A 106 -6.44 13.32 -12.77
C ASP A 106 -7.21 12.70 -13.95
N ASP A 107 -6.52 12.33 -15.03
CA ASP A 107 -7.11 11.56 -16.12
C ASP A 107 -7.26 10.08 -15.70
N VAL A 108 -8.49 9.59 -15.66
CA VAL A 108 -8.84 8.22 -15.28
C VAL A 108 -8.16 7.19 -16.19
N ALA A 109 -8.03 7.47 -17.49
CA ALA A 109 -7.41 6.54 -18.44
C ALA A 109 -5.90 6.44 -18.23
N GLU A 110 -5.23 7.55 -17.89
CA GLU A 110 -3.79 7.54 -17.57
C GLU A 110 -3.52 6.74 -16.28
N VAL A 111 -4.39 6.86 -15.28
CA VAL A 111 -4.26 6.09 -14.02
C VAL A 111 -4.50 4.59 -14.26
N ALA A 112 -5.45 4.23 -15.12
CA ALA A 112 -5.69 2.84 -15.50
C ALA A 112 -4.50 2.23 -16.25
N GLU A 113 -3.88 3.00 -17.15
CA GLU A 113 -2.69 2.59 -17.89
C GLU A 113 -1.46 2.43 -16.98
N LEU A 114 -1.31 3.30 -15.97
CA LEU A 114 -0.31 3.13 -14.91
C LEU A 114 -0.54 1.82 -14.14
N ALA A 115 -1.77 1.54 -13.72
CA ALA A 115 -2.09 0.31 -13.01
C ALA A 115 -1.75 -0.94 -13.84
N ARG A 116 -2.10 -0.94 -15.13
CA ARG A 116 -1.72 -1.99 -16.08
C ARG A 116 -0.20 -2.15 -16.17
N THR A 117 0.53 -1.04 -16.31
CA THR A 117 2.00 -1.03 -16.38
C THR A 117 2.65 -1.61 -15.12
N LEU A 118 2.14 -1.25 -13.93
CA LEU A 118 2.65 -1.76 -12.66
C LEU A 118 2.33 -3.26 -12.51
N TYR A 119 1.14 -3.69 -12.90
CA TYR A 119 0.77 -5.11 -12.88
C TYR A 119 1.64 -5.94 -13.83
N GLU A 120 1.91 -5.46 -15.05
CA GLU A 120 2.82 -6.10 -16.01
C GLU A 120 4.26 -6.14 -15.51
N ALA A 121 4.66 -5.17 -14.69
CA ALA A 121 5.93 -5.17 -13.98
C ALA A 121 5.95 -6.12 -12.76
N GLY A 122 4.88 -6.88 -12.50
CA GLY A 122 4.82 -7.88 -11.43
C GLY A 122 4.23 -7.40 -10.11
N ALA A 123 3.72 -6.17 -10.03
CA ALA A 123 3.06 -5.68 -8.82
C ALA A 123 1.80 -6.50 -8.52
N ALA A 124 1.67 -6.98 -7.28
CA ALA A 124 0.51 -7.73 -6.81
C ALA A 124 -0.62 -6.81 -6.30
N GLY A 125 -0.30 -5.53 -6.06
CA GLY A 125 -1.27 -4.52 -5.67
C GLY A 125 -0.79 -3.09 -5.90
N ILE A 126 -1.71 -2.16 -5.71
CA ILE A 126 -1.50 -0.72 -5.81
C ILE A 126 -2.22 -0.01 -4.66
N ASN A 127 -1.57 0.97 -4.06
CA ASN A 127 -2.19 1.96 -3.17
C ASN A 127 -2.51 3.19 -4.03
N LEU A 128 -3.78 3.62 -4.00
CA LEU A 128 -4.25 4.80 -4.72
C LEU A 128 -4.94 5.73 -3.72
N GLU A 129 -4.60 7.02 -3.69
CA GLU A 129 -5.15 7.98 -2.71
C GLU A 129 -5.99 9.10 -3.33
N ASP A 130 -6.93 9.62 -2.53
CA ASP A 130 -7.70 10.82 -2.86
C ASP A 130 -7.03 12.11 -2.36
N GLY A 131 -5.95 12.01 -1.59
CA GLY A 131 -5.18 13.15 -1.09
C GLY A 131 -4.49 13.92 -2.21
N ARG A 132 -4.35 15.24 -2.03
CA ARG A 132 -3.64 16.13 -2.94
C ARG A 132 -2.48 16.85 -2.25
N PRO A 133 -1.47 17.30 -3.01
CA PRO A 133 -0.27 17.95 -2.43
C PRO A 133 -0.57 19.27 -1.72
N ASP A 134 -1.67 19.92 -2.08
CA ASP A 134 -2.15 21.15 -1.45
C ASP A 134 -2.93 20.91 -0.14
N GLY A 135 -3.02 19.65 0.31
CA GLY A 135 -3.73 19.24 1.51
C GLY A 135 -5.24 19.08 1.33
N THR A 136 -5.74 19.18 0.09
CA THR A 136 -7.14 18.93 -0.23
C THR A 136 -7.39 17.46 -0.60
N LEU A 137 -8.66 17.11 -0.80
CA LEU A 137 -9.05 15.81 -1.36
C LEU A 137 -9.57 16.00 -2.79
N ALA A 138 -9.25 15.06 -3.66
CA ALA A 138 -9.91 14.89 -4.93
C ALA A 138 -11.43 14.66 -4.72
N PRO A 139 -12.27 15.03 -5.70
CA PRO A 139 -13.68 14.66 -5.69
C PRO A 139 -13.83 13.15 -5.48
N MET A 140 -14.77 12.76 -4.63
CA MET A 140 -14.97 11.36 -4.24
C MET A 140 -15.26 10.51 -5.47
N GLU A 141 -16.08 11.02 -6.39
CA GLU A 141 -16.49 10.37 -7.63
C GLU A 141 -15.32 10.20 -8.60
N LEU A 142 -14.38 11.16 -8.62
CA LEU A 142 -13.18 11.05 -9.43
C LEU A 142 -12.28 9.91 -8.93
N HIS A 143 -12.05 9.84 -7.62
CA HIS A 143 -11.24 8.77 -7.04
C HIS A 143 -11.88 7.39 -7.24
N ALA A 144 -13.20 7.29 -7.05
CA ALA A 144 -13.97 6.08 -7.36
C ALA A 144 -13.84 5.68 -8.84
N ALA A 145 -13.93 6.62 -9.78
CA ALA A 145 -13.74 6.34 -11.20
C ALA A 145 -12.33 5.81 -11.51
N LYS A 146 -11.28 6.36 -10.87
CA LYS A 146 -9.91 5.86 -11.01
C LYS A 146 -9.77 4.42 -10.49
N ILE A 147 -10.36 4.09 -9.33
CA ILE A 147 -10.37 2.73 -8.78
C ILE A 147 -11.02 1.75 -9.76
N ALA A 148 -12.23 2.07 -10.23
CA ALA A 148 -12.97 1.23 -11.17
C ALA A 148 -12.18 0.97 -12.46
N ALA A 149 -11.54 2.01 -13.02
CA ALA A 149 -10.73 1.89 -14.22
C ALA A 149 -9.45 1.05 -13.99
N CYS A 150 -8.83 1.12 -12.81
CA CYS A 150 -7.72 0.24 -12.46
C CYS A 150 -8.17 -1.23 -12.39
N LYS A 151 -9.33 -1.50 -11.80
CA LYS A 151 -9.90 -2.86 -11.73
C LYS A 151 -10.28 -3.40 -13.10
N GLU A 152 -10.75 -2.56 -14.02
CA GLU A 152 -11.02 -2.96 -15.40
C GLU A 152 -9.72 -3.27 -16.16
N ALA A 153 -8.71 -2.42 -16.05
CA ALA A 153 -7.44 -2.58 -16.75
C ALA A 153 -6.59 -3.75 -16.23
N ALA A 154 -6.67 -4.05 -14.94
CA ALA A 154 -5.95 -5.16 -14.31
C ALA A 154 -6.79 -5.83 -13.20
N PRO A 155 -7.74 -6.73 -13.55
CA PRO A 155 -8.68 -7.32 -12.57
C PRO A 155 -8.03 -8.05 -11.40
N ALA A 156 -6.85 -8.64 -11.63
CA ALA A 156 -6.08 -9.37 -10.61
C ALA A 156 -5.18 -8.47 -9.73
N LEU A 157 -5.01 -7.19 -10.08
CA LEU A 157 -4.29 -6.23 -9.25
C LEU A 157 -5.14 -5.87 -8.04
N PHE A 158 -4.58 -6.02 -6.84
CA PHE A 158 -5.24 -5.61 -5.60
C PHE A 158 -5.21 -4.09 -5.46
N VAL A 159 -6.36 -3.41 -5.50
CA VAL A 159 -6.46 -1.96 -5.32
C VAL A 159 -6.79 -1.66 -3.86
N ASN A 160 -5.84 -1.07 -3.15
CA ASN A 160 -6.00 -0.58 -1.79
C ASN A 160 -6.31 0.92 -1.81
N ALA A 161 -7.58 1.27 -1.71
CA ALA A 161 -8.06 2.65 -1.82
C ALA A 161 -7.80 3.42 -0.52
N ARG A 162 -7.02 4.50 -0.63
CA ARG A 162 -6.60 5.34 0.50
C ARG A 162 -7.43 6.62 0.52
N THR A 163 -7.91 6.98 1.72
CA THR A 163 -8.49 8.30 1.94
C THR A 163 -7.68 9.11 2.95
N ASP A 164 -7.40 10.37 2.61
CA ASP A 164 -6.53 11.26 3.38
C ASP A 164 -7.28 12.16 4.38
N THR A 165 -8.52 11.80 4.71
CA THR A 165 -9.39 12.53 5.65
C THR A 165 -8.75 12.76 7.02
N TYR A 166 -8.01 11.77 7.55
CA TYR A 166 -7.27 11.86 8.82
C TYR A 166 -5.83 12.36 8.68
N TRP A 167 -5.32 12.46 7.45
CA TRP A 167 -3.91 12.76 7.19
C TRP A 167 -3.69 14.24 6.88
N SER A 168 -4.16 14.66 5.70
CA SER A 168 -3.91 16.00 5.17
C SER A 168 -5.14 16.90 5.29
N ALA A 169 -6.33 16.40 4.94
CA ALA A 169 -7.53 17.22 4.79
C ALA A 169 -8.27 17.54 6.09
N ARG A 170 -8.10 16.74 7.15
CA ARG A 170 -8.78 16.88 8.46
C ARG A 170 -10.31 16.92 8.33
N GLN A 171 -10.85 16.03 7.49
CA GLN A 171 -12.29 15.86 7.21
C GLN A 171 -12.74 14.46 7.64
N GLU A 172 -12.47 14.12 8.90
CA GLU A 172 -12.64 12.79 9.49
C GLU A 172 -14.07 12.25 9.32
N GLU A 173 -15.06 13.12 9.37
CA GLU A 173 -16.49 12.83 9.21
C GLU A 173 -16.87 12.29 7.83
N GLN A 174 -16.05 12.52 6.79
CA GLN A 174 -16.30 12.00 5.44
C GLN A 174 -15.77 10.59 5.21
N THR A 175 -14.98 10.06 6.15
CA THR A 175 -14.20 8.82 5.95
C THR A 175 -15.10 7.64 5.57
N ALA A 176 -16.12 7.34 6.36
CA ALA A 176 -17.00 6.19 6.11
C ALA A 176 -17.71 6.29 4.73
N THR A 177 -18.20 7.47 4.37
CA THR A 177 -18.85 7.71 3.08
C THR A 177 -17.90 7.49 1.91
N ARG A 178 -16.66 8.01 2.01
CA ARG A 178 -15.62 7.82 0.99
C ARG A 178 -15.25 6.36 0.83
N LEU A 179 -14.99 5.66 1.94
CA LEU A 179 -14.64 4.25 1.92
C LEU A 179 -15.74 3.39 1.30
N GLY A 180 -17.02 3.63 1.66
CA GLY A 180 -18.15 2.94 1.04
C GLY A 180 -18.25 3.19 -0.46
N CYS A 181 -17.96 4.41 -0.92
CA CYS A 181 -17.90 4.73 -2.34
C CYS A 181 -16.77 3.98 -3.06
N TYR A 182 -15.60 3.87 -2.42
CA TYR A 182 -14.43 3.19 -2.98
C TYR A 182 -14.58 1.67 -3.00
N GLU A 183 -15.23 1.10 -1.99
CA GLU A 183 -15.64 -0.30 -1.98
C GLU A 183 -16.60 -0.60 -3.13
N GLN A 184 -17.62 0.24 -3.35
CA GLN A 184 -18.56 0.10 -4.46
C GLN A 184 -17.89 0.24 -5.84
N ALA A 185 -16.80 1.01 -5.92
CA ALA A 185 -15.98 1.13 -7.13
C ALA A 185 -15.09 -0.09 -7.40
N GLY A 186 -15.03 -1.05 -6.47
CA GLY A 186 -14.28 -2.29 -6.62
C GLY A 186 -12.92 -2.32 -5.91
N ALA A 187 -12.67 -1.43 -4.95
CA ALA A 187 -11.47 -1.53 -4.11
C ALA A 187 -11.44 -2.88 -3.38
N ASP A 188 -10.30 -3.57 -3.41
CA ASP A 188 -10.10 -4.86 -2.73
C ASP A 188 -9.76 -4.68 -1.23
N GLY A 189 -9.34 -3.46 -0.86
CA GLY A 189 -9.05 -3.05 0.51
C GLY A 189 -9.10 -1.54 0.63
N VAL A 190 -9.18 -1.04 1.86
CA VAL A 190 -9.25 0.39 2.15
C VAL A 190 -8.18 0.83 3.14
N PHE A 191 -7.75 2.08 3.10
CA PHE A 191 -6.65 2.60 3.90
C PHE A 191 -6.96 3.99 4.46
N VAL A 192 -6.82 4.14 5.79
CA VAL A 192 -7.01 5.42 6.50
C VAL A 192 -5.75 5.76 7.31
N PRO A 193 -4.73 6.42 6.71
CA PRO A 193 -3.57 6.90 7.46
C PRO A 193 -3.96 8.00 8.47
N GLY A 194 -3.31 8.01 9.62
CA GLY A 194 -3.54 9.00 10.68
C GLY A 194 -4.62 8.60 11.68
N LEU A 195 -5.52 7.68 11.33
CA LEU A 195 -6.46 7.10 12.29
C LEU A 195 -5.71 6.21 13.28
N THR A 196 -5.74 6.57 14.56
CA THR A 196 -5.06 5.86 15.65
C THR A 196 -5.98 5.55 16.83
N ASP A 197 -7.20 6.09 16.84
CA ASP A 197 -8.19 5.86 17.89
C ASP A 197 -8.83 4.45 17.75
N PRO A 198 -8.73 3.58 18.78
CA PRO A 198 -9.28 2.22 18.71
C PRO A 198 -10.79 2.17 18.43
N ASP A 199 -11.58 3.09 19.00
CA ASP A 199 -13.03 3.11 18.82
C ASP A 199 -13.38 3.49 17.37
N GLY A 200 -12.71 4.51 16.82
CA GLY A 200 -12.83 4.88 15.40
C GLY A 200 -12.42 3.75 14.45
N ILE A 201 -11.35 3.01 14.75
CA ILE A 201 -10.91 1.85 13.96
C ILE A 201 -11.97 0.74 13.98
N ALA A 202 -12.46 0.38 15.17
CA ALA A 202 -13.48 -0.66 15.32
C ALA A 202 -14.79 -0.29 14.61
N GLY A 203 -15.20 0.98 14.69
CA GLY A 203 -16.38 1.50 14.00
C GLY A 203 -16.28 1.35 12.49
N LEU A 204 -15.15 1.72 11.87
CA LEU A 204 -14.96 1.52 10.43
C LEU A 204 -15.00 0.04 10.05
N ILE A 205 -14.34 -0.83 10.82
CA ILE A 205 -14.31 -2.27 10.53
C ILE A 205 -15.71 -2.89 10.54
N SER A 206 -16.61 -2.43 11.40
CA SER A 206 -17.98 -2.96 11.44
C SER A 206 -18.81 -2.64 10.20
N ASP A 207 -18.45 -1.60 9.45
CA ASP A 207 -19.20 -1.11 8.29
C ASP A 207 -18.60 -1.56 6.94
N LEU A 208 -17.36 -2.07 6.93
CA LEU A 208 -16.62 -2.43 5.72
C LEU A 208 -16.73 -3.93 5.40
N ALA A 209 -16.91 -4.27 4.11
CA ALA A 209 -16.79 -5.66 3.66
C ALA A 209 -15.36 -6.03 3.25
N VAL A 210 -14.52 -5.03 2.99
CA VAL A 210 -13.13 -5.18 2.53
C VAL A 210 -12.12 -4.93 3.66
N PRO A 211 -10.92 -5.54 3.62
CA PRO A 211 -9.90 -5.37 4.65
C PRO A 211 -9.47 -3.91 4.83
N LEU A 212 -9.45 -3.46 6.09
CA LEU A 212 -8.89 -2.17 6.48
C LEU A 212 -7.36 -2.27 6.69
N ASN A 213 -6.63 -1.37 6.04
CA ASN A 213 -5.23 -1.05 6.26
C ASN A 213 -5.09 0.13 7.23
N ILE A 214 -4.24 -0.01 8.24
CA ILE A 214 -3.83 1.09 9.13
C ILE A 214 -2.34 1.37 8.97
N LEU A 215 -1.96 2.66 8.95
CA LEU A 215 -0.55 3.05 8.99
C LEU A 215 -0.06 2.98 10.44
N TYR A 216 0.90 2.10 10.70
CA TYR A 216 1.53 2.02 12.02
C TYR A 216 2.24 3.34 12.36
N THR A 217 2.05 3.80 13.59
CA THR A 217 2.82 4.91 14.15
C THR A 217 3.28 4.57 15.57
N PRO A 218 4.46 5.04 16.02
CA PRO A 218 4.94 4.74 17.37
C PRO A 218 4.05 5.23 18.52
N ALA A 219 3.19 6.23 18.25
CA ALA A 219 2.26 6.79 19.22
C ALA A 219 0.85 6.16 19.16
N GLY A 220 0.60 5.29 18.18
CA GLY A 220 -0.68 4.60 18.01
C GLY A 220 -0.69 3.19 18.61
N PRO A 221 -1.76 2.42 18.34
CA PRO A 221 -1.86 1.05 18.79
C PRO A 221 -0.77 0.15 18.22
N THR A 222 -0.38 -0.85 19.00
CA THR A 222 0.54 -1.91 18.58
C THR A 222 -0.09 -2.81 17.50
N LEU A 223 0.75 -3.57 16.79
CA LEU A 223 0.25 -4.57 15.83
C LEU A 223 -0.72 -5.57 16.47
N HIS A 224 -0.48 -5.95 17.73
CA HIS A 224 -1.33 -6.88 18.46
C HIS A 224 -2.71 -6.27 18.74
N GLU A 225 -2.75 -5.04 19.26
CA GLU A 225 -4.01 -4.32 19.52
C GLU A 225 -4.79 -4.09 18.22
N LEU A 226 -4.12 -3.72 17.13
CA LEU A 226 -4.76 -3.59 15.81
C LEU A 226 -5.35 -4.93 15.32
N ALA A 227 -4.66 -6.04 15.56
CA ALA A 227 -5.16 -7.38 15.21
C ALA A 227 -6.43 -7.73 16.00
N GLU A 228 -6.47 -7.42 17.30
CA GLU A 228 -7.63 -7.64 18.17
C GLU A 228 -8.85 -6.81 17.75
N LEU A 229 -8.62 -5.60 17.24
CA LEU A 229 -9.68 -4.75 16.68
C LEU A 229 -10.22 -5.28 15.33
N GLY A 230 -9.54 -6.24 14.70
CA GLY A 230 -9.95 -6.84 13.44
C GLY A 230 -9.29 -6.24 12.20
N VAL A 231 -8.29 -5.37 12.36
CA VAL A 231 -7.49 -4.85 11.23
C VAL A 231 -6.88 -6.03 10.46
N ARG A 232 -6.80 -5.92 9.13
CA ARG A 232 -6.30 -6.99 8.25
C ARG A 232 -5.01 -6.68 7.52
N ARG A 233 -4.63 -5.40 7.47
CA ARG A 233 -3.32 -4.97 6.97
C ARG A 233 -2.77 -3.84 7.85
N VAL A 234 -1.48 -3.88 8.12
CA VAL A 234 -0.77 -2.81 8.83
C VAL A 234 0.47 -2.45 8.01
N SER A 235 0.45 -1.28 7.38
CA SER A 235 1.60 -0.76 6.63
C SER A 235 2.51 0.08 7.51
N LEU A 236 3.80 0.16 7.17
CA LEU A 236 4.79 0.99 7.89
C LEU A 236 5.07 2.33 7.20
N GLY A 237 4.59 2.51 5.96
CA GLY A 237 4.80 3.72 5.16
C GLY A 237 6.26 4.16 5.13
N SER A 238 6.51 5.46 5.23
CA SER A 238 7.88 5.98 5.19
C SER A 238 8.70 5.79 6.47
N LEU A 239 8.17 5.09 7.49
CA LEU A 239 8.86 4.93 8.78
C LEU A 239 10.23 4.28 8.62
N LEU A 240 10.33 3.20 7.84
CA LEU A 240 11.59 2.48 7.65
C LEU A 240 12.63 3.32 6.91
N TYR A 241 12.22 4.08 5.89
CA TYR A 241 13.09 5.00 5.18
C TYR A 241 13.66 6.07 6.12
N ARG A 242 12.78 6.71 6.90
CA ARG A 242 13.20 7.74 7.86
C ARG A 242 14.14 7.17 8.92
N ALA A 243 13.85 5.97 9.45
CA ALA A 243 14.70 5.30 10.42
C ALA A 243 16.10 4.98 9.85
N ALA A 244 16.16 4.45 8.62
CA ALA A 244 17.42 4.16 7.95
C ALA A 244 18.24 5.43 7.68
N LEU A 245 17.59 6.49 7.21
CA LEU A 245 18.23 7.78 6.96
C LEU A 245 18.77 8.40 8.27
N THR A 246 17.99 8.36 9.35
CA THR A 246 18.44 8.79 10.67
C THR A 246 19.67 8.01 11.13
N ALA A 247 19.63 6.68 11.05
CA ALA A 247 20.76 5.84 11.46
C ALA A 247 22.04 6.14 10.65
N ALA A 248 21.91 6.37 9.34
CA ALA A 248 23.04 6.71 8.48
C ALA A 248 23.65 8.08 8.87
N VAL A 249 22.81 9.09 9.11
CA VAL A 249 23.26 10.43 9.52
C VAL A 249 23.87 10.40 10.92
N ASP A 250 23.24 9.74 11.88
CA ASP A 250 23.72 9.63 13.26
C ASP A 250 25.08 8.91 13.33
N THR A 251 25.26 7.87 12.50
CA THR A 251 26.55 7.17 12.35
C THR A 251 27.64 8.12 11.88
N ALA A 252 27.38 8.91 10.82
CA ALA A 252 28.34 9.87 10.30
C ALA A 252 28.65 10.98 11.32
N VAL A 253 27.64 11.50 12.02
CA VAL A 253 27.77 12.52 13.07
C VAL A 253 28.59 12.00 14.26
N ALA A 254 28.33 10.77 14.70
CA ALA A 254 29.09 10.14 15.79
C ALA A 254 30.58 10.06 15.44
N ILE A 255 30.92 9.58 14.24
CA ILE A 255 32.30 9.48 13.77
C ILE A 255 32.96 10.85 13.68
N ARG A 256 32.29 11.84 13.08
CA ARG A 256 32.78 13.23 12.96
C ARG A 256 33.13 13.81 14.34
N ASP A 257 32.31 13.51 15.34
CA ASP A 257 32.46 14.02 16.70
C ASP A 257 33.40 13.14 17.58
N GLY A 258 34.11 12.17 16.99
CA GLY A 258 35.06 11.31 17.70
C GLY A 258 34.45 10.22 18.57
N ARG A 259 33.15 9.92 18.40
CA ARG A 259 32.45 8.81 19.05
C ARG A 259 32.52 7.54 18.18
N HIS A 260 32.37 6.38 18.81
CA HIS A 260 32.24 5.12 18.06
C HIS A 260 30.88 5.07 17.35
N ALA A 261 30.90 4.57 16.11
CA ALA A 261 29.69 4.16 15.42
C ALA A 261 29.13 2.87 16.03
N ASP A 262 27.82 2.68 15.88
CA ASP A 262 27.17 1.40 16.21
C ASP A 262 27.76 0.27 15.36
N ARG A 263 27.87 -0.93 15.93
CA ARG A 263 28.44 -2.13 15.30
C ARG A 263 27.41 -3.03 14.61
N GLY A 264 26.12 -2.76 14.78
CA GLY A 264 25.03 -3.57 14.24
C GLY A 264 24.67 -3.30 12.78
N VAL A 265 25.64 -3.00 11.91
CA VAL A 265 25.40 -2.70 10.48
C VAL A 265 25.66 -3.93 9.60
N LEU A 266 24.94 -4.04 8.49
CA LEU A 266 25.19 -5.07 7.49
C LEU A 266 26.63 -4.98 6.97
N SER A 267 27.29 -6.11 6.87
CA SER A 267 28.59 -6.25 6.24
C SER A 267 28.49 -6.06 4.73
N TYR A 268 29.63 -5.75 4.11
CA TYR A 268 29.72 -5.62 2.65
C TYR A 268 29.24 -6.88 1.91
N ALA A 269 29.58 -8.06 2.44
CA ALA A 269 29.17 -9.34 1.85
C ALA A 269 27.67 -9.56 1.96
N GLU A 270 27.05 -9.18 3.08
CA GLU A 270 25.59 -9.27 3.26
C GLU A 270 24.85 -8.36 2.27
N VAL A 271 25.32 -7.13 2.06
CA VAL A 271 24.71 -6.22 1.07
C VAL A 271 24.88 -6.74 -0.35
N GLN A 272 26.07 -7.25 -0.71
CA GLN A 272 26.29 -7.83 -2.04
C GLN A 272 25.41 -9.06 -2.30
N ALA A 273 25.14 -9.87 -1.26
CA ALA A 273 24.27 -11.03 -1.39
C ALA A 273 22.81 -10.67 -1.69
N LEU A 274 22.36 -9.44 -1.40
CA LEU A 274 20.99 -8.99 -1.72
C LEU A 274 20.75 -8.86 -3.22
N ALA A 275 21.79 -8.62 -4.02
CA ALA A 275 21.68 -8.49 -5.48
C ALA A 275 21.66 -9.85 -6.21
N GLY A 276 21.86 -10.97 -5.49
CA GLY A 276 21.85 -12.30 -6.06
C GLY A 276 20.44 -12.77 -6.37
N THR A 277 20.19 -13.18 -7.62
CA THR A 277 18.93 -13.84 -7.99
C THR A 277 18.83 -15.19 -7.27
N ALA A 278 17.59 -15.67 -7.08
CA ALA A 278 17.29 -16.92 -6.36
C ALA A 278 17.95 -18.21 -6.94
N GLU A 279 18.75 -18.13 -8.00
CA GLU A 279 19.46 -19.26 -8.60
C GLU A 279 20.68 -19.73 -7.79
N ASP A 280 21.26 -18.90 -6.91
CA ASP A 280 22.56 -19.22 -6.30
C ASP A 280 22.48 -19.92 -4.92
N SER A 281 21.27 -20.16 -4.40
CA SER A 281 21.06 -20.83 -3.09
C SER A 281 21.10 -22.37 -3.15
N GLY A 282 21.43 -22.95 -4.31
CA GLY A 282 21.42 -24.40 -4.57
C GLY A 282 22.58 -25.21 -3.97
N THR A 283 23.57 -24.60 -3.33
CA THR A 283 24.73 -25.35 -2.79
C THR A 283 24.89 -25.17 -1.29
N ARG A 284 24.09 -25.90 -0.50
CA ARG A 284 24.51 -26.23 0.87
C ARG A 284 25.67 -27.23 0.79
N PRO A 285 26.83 -26.98 1.41
CA PRO A 285 27.84 -28.02 1.56
C PRO A 285 27.30 -29.07 2.52
N GLN A 286 27.08 -30.28 2.01
CA GLN A 286 26.92 -31.46 2.85
C GLN A 286 28.23 -31.71 3.60
N GLY A 287 28.15 -31.62 4.93
CA GLY A 287 28.91 -32.37 5.92
C GLY A 287 30.42 -32.57 5.74
N ARG A 288 31.17 -32.12 6.75
CA ARG A 288 32.07 -32.99 7.51
C ARG A 288 32.00 -32.62 8.98
#